data_AF-A0A9X3CNE6-F1
#
_entry.id   AF-A0A9X3CNE6-F1
#
_cell.length_a   1.000
_cell.length_b   1.000
_cell.length_c   1.000
_cell.angle_alpha   90.00
_cell.angle_beta   90.00
_cell.angle_gamma   90.00
#
_symmetry.space_group_name_H-M   'P 1'
#
loop_
_entity.id
_entity.type
_entity.pdbx_description
1 polymer ?
#
loop_
_entity_poly.entity_id
_entity_poly.type
_entity_poly.pdbx_seq_one_letter_code
_entity_poly.pdbx_strand_id
1 'polypeptide(L)'
;MALKDILSLPELDGKLLNEAQTQGFVASMASAPHTLPPEEWLPFLWGGEEVAPFTSGEQLESYAHAVIALWNTYRPALLDGEWVWPEGCQLDEAEIVSQQTKDFCEGVLQGWQLARDDWETLMPENSEDNALLGGVLLSLSMLFDPETSIATLQAQGIEGLEQFEEIFNAMPIMLCGITQKGAVLAEQQ
;
A
#
# COMPACT_ATOMS: atom_id res chain seq x y z
N MET A 1 4.15 14.67 16.81
CA MET A 1 3.92 13.35 17.44
C MET A 1 4.11 12.30 16.35
N ALA A 2 4.75 11.16 16.63
CA ALA A 2 4.90 10.13 15.59
C ALA A 2 3.56 9.43 15.35
N LEU A 3 3.35 8.89 14.15
CA LEU A 3 2.12 8.17 13.80
C LEU A 3 1.85 7.03 14.80
N LYS A 4 2.89 6.26 15.13
CA LYS A 4 2.84 5.18 16.13
C LYS A 4 2.31 5.62 17.49
N ASP A 5 2.72 6.79 17.96
CA ASP A 5 2.26 7.32 19.25
C ASP A 5 0.74 7.59 19.21
N ILE A 6 0.25 8.16 18.10
CA ILE A 6 -1.19 8.45 17.91
C ILE A 6 -1.99 7.15 17.83
N LEU A 7 -1.52 6.18 17.04
CA LEU A 7 -2.18 4.88 16.88
C LEU A 7 -2.21 4.06 18.18
N SER A 8 -1.33 4.35 19.14
CA SER A 8 -1.29 3.68 20.45
C SER A 8 -2.30 4.24 21.47
N LEU A 9 -3.06 5.28 21.12
CA LEU A 9 -4.03 5.90 22.02
C LEU A 9 -5.24 4.98 22.26
N PRO A 10 -5.59 4.65 23.52
CA PRO A 10 -6.65 3.69 23.83
C PRO A 10 -8.02 4.03 23.23
N GLU A 11 -8.33 5.31 23.09
CA GLU A 11 -9.60 5.76 22.52
C GLU A 11 -9.71 5.56 21.00
N LEU A 12 -8.59 5.30 20.32
CA LEU A 12 -8.51 5.03 18.88
C LEU A 12 -8.35 3.54 18.55
N ASP A 13 -8.25 2.68 19.57
CA ASP A 13 -8.09 1.23 19.42
C ASP A 13 -9.23 0.62 18.58
N GLY A 14 -8.85 -0.10 17.53
CA GLY A 14 -9.77 -0.71 16.56
C GLY A 14 -10.57 0.26 15.68
N LYS A 15 -10.30 1.57 15.72
CA LYS A 15 -11.02 2.59 14.91
C LYS A 15 -10.22 3.10 13.72
N LEU A 16 -8.91 2.94 13.77
CA LEU A 16 -7.99 3.34 12.72
C LEU A 16 -7.32 2.09 12.13
N LEU A 17 -6.89 2.20 10.88
CA LEU A 17 -5.90 1.27 10.34
C LEU A 17 -4.66 1.24 11.24
N ASN A 18 -4.06 0.06 11.38
CA ASN A 18 -2.82 -0.06 12.13
C ASN A 18 -1.65 0.62 11.40
N GLU A 19 -0.47 0.64 12.02
CA GLU A 19 0.69 1.37 11.48
C GLU A 19 1.15 0.82 10.12
N ALA A 20 1.17 -0.50 9.94
CA ALA A 20 1.58 -1.13 8.69
C ALA A 20 0.53 -0.94 7.59
N GLN A 21 -0.76 -1.12 7.90
CA GLN A 21 -1.87 -0.83 6.99
C GLN A 21 -1.87 0.64 6.56
N THR A 22 -1.65 1.58 7.48
CA THR A 22 -1.54 3.01 7.17
C THR A 22 -0.37 3.27 6.22
N GLN A 23 0.78 2.64 6.46
CA GLN A 23 1.94 2.76 5.56
C GLN A 23 1.65 2.21 4.17
N GLY A 24 0.98 1.05 4.07
CA GLY A 24 0.55 0.49 2.79
C GLY A 24 -0.41 1.40 2.04
N PHE A 25 -1.43 1.91 2.74
CA PHE A 25 -2.41 2.82 2.16
C PHE A 25 -1.74 4.08 1.63
N VAL A 26 -0.85 4.68 2.42
CA VAL A 26 -0.09 5.87 2.01
C VAL A 26 0.86 5.56 0.85
N ALA A 27 1.48 4.38 0.81
CA ALA A 27 2.29 3.96 -0.34
C ALA A 27 1.45 3.85 -1.62
N SER A 28 0.20 3.40 -1.54
CA SER A 28 -0.71 3.41 -2.68
C SER A 28 -1.10 4.82 -3.12
N MET A 29 -1.41 5.72 -2.18
CA MET A 29 -1.70 7.13 -2.51
C MET A 29 -0.47 7.86 -3.06
N ALA A 30 0.72 7.45 -2.62
CA ALA A 30 1.99 7.96 -3.12
C ALA A 30 2.40 7.32 -4.46
N SER A 31 1.90 6.13 -4.81
CA SER A 31 2.16 5.51 -6.11
C SER A 31 1.19 5.96 -7.20
N ALA A 32 0.04 6.52 -6.81
CA ALA A 32 -1.01 6.96 -7.72
C ALA A 32 -0.46 7.85 -8.87
N PRO A 33 -0.96 7.71 -10.10
CA PRO A 33 -0.47 8.47 -11.25
C PRO A 33 -0.76 9.96 -11.09
N HIS A 34 -2.00 10.29 -10.74
CA HIS A 34 -2.40 11.63 -10.33
C HIS A 34 -2.39 11.76 -8.82
N THR A 35 -1.97 12.93 -8.33
CA THR A 35 -1.99 13.22 -6.90
C THR A 35 -3.42 13.52 -6.46
N LEU A 36 -3.94 12.68 -5.56
CA LEU A 36 -5.23 12.88 -4.91
C LEU A 36 -5.09 13.83 -3.71
N PRO A 37 -5.97 14.83 -3.55
CA PRO A 37 -5.99 15.68 -2.36
C PRO A 37 -6.19 14.85 -1.07
N PRO A 38 -5.45 15.13 0.02
CA PRO A 38 -5.58 14.40 1.28
C PRO A 38 -7.01 14.29 1.81
N GLU A 39 -7.83 15.32 1.64
CA GLU A 39 -9.24 15.34 2.03
C GLU A 39 -10.08 14.26 1.35
N GLU A 40 -9.67 13.76 0.18
CA GLU A 40 -10.40 12.74 -0.57
C GLU A 40 -10.10 11.32 -0.08
N TRP A 41 -8.93 11.08 0.51
CA TRP A 41 -8.49 9.73 0.89
C TRP A 41 -8.24 9.53 2.39
N LEU A 42 -7.96 10.59 3.16
CA LEU A 42 -7.77 10.50 4.61
C LEU A 42 -8.92 9.78 5.33
N PRO A 43 -10.21 10.03 4.98
CA PRO A 43 -11.31 9.36 5.68
C PRO A 43 -11.29 7.83 5.62
N PHE A 44 -10.69 7.26 4.59
CA PHE A 44 -10.61 5.81 4.44
C PHE A 44 -9.70 5.16 5.49
N LEU A 45 -8.77 5.91 6.09
CA LEU A 45 -7.92 5.40 7.18
C LEU A 45 -8.68 5.11 8.48
N TRP A 46 -9.92 5.59 8.59
CA TRP A 46 -10.86 5.25 9.67
C TRP A 46 -12.17 4.65 9.14
N GLY A 47 -12.12 4.01 7.97
CA GLY A 47 -13.27 3.28 7.41
C GLY A 47 -14.24 4.11 6.57
N GLY A 48 -13.89 5.35 6.23
CA GLY A 48 -14.71 6.22 5.37
C GLY A 48 -15.94 6.79 6.06
N GLU A 49 -16.01 6.71 7.39
CA GLU A 49 -17.13 7.28 8.15
C GLU A 49 -17.13 8.82 8.08
N GLU A 50 -18.33 9.40 8.02
CA GLU A 50 -18.51 10.87 8.03
C GLU A 50 -17.96 11.52 9.31
N VAL A 51 -17.93 10.77 10.41
CA VAL A 51 -17.44 11.25 11.72
C VAL A 51 -16.10 10.60 12.01
N ALA A 52 -15.05 11.40 12.05
CA ALA A 52 -13.73 10.91 12.40
C ALA A 52 -13.67 10.48 13.88
N PRO A 53 -12.94 9.41 14.24
CA PRO A 53 -12.95 8.82 15.58
C PRO A 53 -12.17 9.62 16.63
N PHE A 54 -11.73 10.84 16.29
CA PHE A 54 -10.89 11.69 17.12
C PHE A 54 -11.72 12.47 18.13
N THR A 55 -11.15 12.63 19.32
CA THR A 55 -11.78 13.34 20.46
C THR A 55 -11.77 14.85 20.31
N SER A 56 -10.89 15.39 19.46
CA SER A 56 -10.75 16.82 19.21
C SER A 56 -10.20 17.09 17.81
N GLY A 57 -10.42 18.31 17.31
CA GLY A 57 -9.83 18.76 16.04
C GLY A 57 -8.31 18.76 16.04
N GLU A 58 -7.67 19.03 17.18
CA GLU A 58 -6.20 19.00 17.31
C GLU A 58 -5.64 17.59 17.18
N GLN A 59 -6.36 16.57 17.68
CA GLN A 59 -5.97 15.17 17.53
C GLN A 59 -6.10 14.72 16.06
N LEU A 60 -7.18 15.10 15.38
CA LEU A 60 -7.35 14.87 13.94
C LEU A 60 -6.25 15.56 13.13
N GLU A 61 -5.95 16.82 13.42
CA GLU A 61 -4.90 17.59 12.74
C GLU A 61 -3.53 16.95 12.94
N SER A 62 -3.22 16.50 14.17
CA SER A 62 -1.97 15.79 14.47
C SER A 62 -1.84 14.48 13.70
N TYR A 63 -2.94 13.72 13.61
CA TYR A 63 -2.98 12.48 12.83
C TYR A 63 -2.80 12.75 11.33
N ALA A 64 -3.58 13.68 10.77
CA ALA A 64 -3.50 14.06 9.37
C ALA A 64 -2.09 14.56 9.01
N HIS A 65 -1.48 15.39 9.86
CA HIS A 65 -0.09 15.84 9.66
C HIS A 65 0.91 14.67 9.66
N ALA A 66 0.78 13.69 10.55
CA ALA A 66 1.67 12.53 10.58
C ALA A 66 1.53 11.68 9.30
N VAL A 67 0.30 11.46 8.85
CA VAL A 67 0.01 10.72 7.62
C VAL A 67 0.52 11.47 6.37
N ILE A 68 0.30 12.78 6.29
CA ILE A 68 0.79 13.62 5.17
C ILE A 68 2.32 13.67 5.17
N ALA A 69 2.97 13.73 6.34
CA ALA A 69 4.44 13.67 6.42
C ALA A 69 4.99 12.34 5.90
N LEU A 70 4.29 11.23 6.16
CA LEU A 70 4.62 9.92 5.59
C LEU A 70 4.47 9.93 4.06
N TRP A 71 3.36 10.47 3.53
CA TRP A 71 3.15 10.60 2.08
C TRP A 71 4.26 11.44 1.43
N ASN A 72 4.64 12.56 2.05
CA ASN A 72 5.74 13.43 1.60
C ASN A 72 7.11 12.74 1.62
N THR A 73 7.26 11.65 2.38
CA THR A 73 8.46 10.82 2.37
C THR A 73 8.38 9.77 1.26
N TYR A 74 7.23 9.12 1.11
CA TYR A 74 7.06 8.01 0.17
C TYR A 74 6.97 8.45 -1.28
N ARG A 75 6.27 9.55 -1.59
CA ARG A 75 6.07 9.98 -2.98
C ARG A 75 7.40 10.27 -3.68
N PRO A 76 8.33 11.07 -3.11
CA PRO A 76 9.64 11.27 -3.73
C PRO A 76 10.43 9.96 -3.82
N ALA A 77 10.49 9.16 -2.75
CA ALA A 77 11.24 7.91 -2.75
C ALA A 77 10.76 6.92 -3.83
N LEU A 78 9.44 6.82 -4.06
CA LEU A 78 8.87 5.98 -5.12
C LEU A 78 9.21 6.51 -6.52
N LEU A 79 9.16 7.83 -6.73
CA LEU A 79 9.50 8.46 -8.01
C LEU A 79 10.99 8.40 -8.32
N ASP A 80 11.83 8.48 -7.29
CA ASP A 80 13.29 8.42 -7.42
C ASP A 80 13.83 6.98 -7.47
N GLY A 81 12.97 5.98 -7.23
CA GLY A 81 13.36 4.56 -7.24
C GLY A 81 14.12 4.13 -5.97
N GLU A 82 13.95 4.86 -4.88
CA GLU A 82 14.64 4.68 -3.60
C GLU A 82 13.72 4.14 -2.49
N TRP A 83 12.43 3.92 -2.78
CA TRP A 83 11.50 3.36 -1.80
C TRP A 83 11.90 1.94 -1.43
N VAL A 84 11.80 1.63 -0.13
CA VAL A 84 12.07 0.32 0.45
C VAL A 84 10.97 -0.07 1.42
N TRP A 85 10.89 -1.36 1.75
CA TRP A 85 9.97 -1.85 2.77
C TRP A 85 10.10 -1.06 4.08
N PRO A 86 8.98 -0.68 4.71
CA PRO A 86 9.02 -0.03 6.00
C PRO A 86 9.46 -0.98 7.13
N GLU A 87 9.83 -0.40 8.27
CA GLU A 87 10.30 -1.15 9.43
C GLU A 87 9.28 -2.21 9.86
N GLY A 88 9.76 -3.43 10.12
CA GLY A 88 8.94 -4.57 10.51
C GLY A 88 8.41 -5.40 9.35
N CYS A 89 8.36 -4.87 8.12
CA CYS A 89 8.04 -5.68 6.94
C CYS A 89 9.25 -6.56 6.58
N GLN A 90 9.10 -7.86 6.76
CA GLN A 90 10.15 -8.85 6.54
C GLN A 90 9.59 -10.21 6.12
N LEU A 91 10.48 -11.07 5.62
CA LEU A 91 10.21 -12.50 5.49
C LEU A 91 10.13 -13.16 6.86
N ASP A 92 9.33 -14.20 6.97
CA ASP A 92 9.15 -14.98 8.19
C ASP A 92 9.20 -16.47 7.87
N GLU A 93 9.97 -17.26 8.61
CA GLU A 93 10.14 -18.69 8.31
C GLU A 93 8.88 -19.51 8.62
N ALA A 94 8.04 -19.06 9.57
CA ALA A 94 6.82 -19.75 9.97
C ALA A 94 5.60 -19.29 9.15
N GLU A 95 5.51 -17.98 8.90
CA GLU A 95 4.35 -17.31 8.30
C GLU A 95 4.62 -16.79 6.87
N ILE A 96 5.79 -17.10 6.30
CA ILE A 96 6.31 -16.68 4.97
C ILE A 96 6.71 -15.21 4.94
N VAL A 97 5.83 -14.35 5.43
CA VAL A 97 6.07 -12.95 5.67
C VAL A 97 5.51 -12.55 7.02
N SER A 98 6.11 -11.52 7.63
CA SER A 98 5.64 -10.96 8.89
C SER A 98 4.19 -10.45 8.78
N GLN A 99 3.49 -10.38 9.92
CA GLN A 99 2.16 -9.77 9.98
C GLN A 99 2.17 -8.32 9.46
N GLN A 100 3.23 -7.56 9.75
CA GLN A 100 3.40 -6.19 9.24
C GLN A 100 3.46 -6.15 7.70
N THR A 101 4.08 -7.14 7.06
CA THR A 101 4.07 -7.25 5.60
C THR A 101 2.66 -7.54 5.08
N LYS A 102 1.92 -8.47 5.70
CA LYS A 102 0.52 -8.79 5.33
C LYS A 102 -0.35 -7.54 5.45
N ASP A 103 -0.27 -6.86 6.59
CA ASP A 103 -0.99 -5.62 6.91
C ASP A 103 -0.63 -4.47 5.95
N PHE A 104 0.64 -4.30 5.61
CA PHE A 104 1.06 -3.33 4.62
C PHE A 104 0.44 -3.64 3.25
N CYS A 105 0.52 -4.88 2.79
CA CYS A 105 -0.05 -5.27 1.50
C CYS A 105 -1.56 -5.05 1.46
N GLU A 106 -2.26 -5.34 2.57
CA GLU A 106 -3.68 -5.01 2.72
C GLU A 106 -3.92 -3.50 2.53
N GLY A 107 -3.16 -2.66 3.24
CA GLY A 107 -3.25 -1.21 3.11
C GLY A 107 -3.04 -0.72 1.69
N VAL A 108 -2.04 -1.26 0.97
CA VAL A 108 -1.80 -0.92 -0.43
C VAL A 108 -3.01 -1.30 -1.29
N LEU A 109 -3.54 -2.51 -1.13
CA LEU A 109 -4.68 -3.00 -1.91
C LEU A 109 -5.96 -2.20 -1.64
N GLN A 110 -6.17 -1.75 -0.39
CA GLN A 110 -7.27 -0.86 -0.02
C GLN A 110 -7.12 0.51 -0.69
N GLY A 111 -5.95 1.16 -0.57
CA GLY A 111 -5.67 2.44 -1.20
C GLY A 111 -5.79 2.37 -2.73
N TRP A 112 -5.38 1.25 -3.32
CA TRP A 112 -5.38 1.08 -4.77
C TRP A 112 -6.75 1.25 -5.40
N GLN A 113 -7.81 0.86 -4.69
CA GLN A 113 -9.18 1.00 -5.18
C GLN A 113 -9.56 2.46 -5.43
N LEU A 114 -8.98 3.42 -4.71
CA LEU A 114 -9.32 4.84 -4.86
C LEU A 114 -8.75 5.43 -6.16
N ALA A 115 -7.58 4.97 -6.60
CA ALA A 115 -6.93 5.42 -7.83
C ALA A 115 -7.13 4.44 -9.01
N ARG A 116 -8.01 3.45 -8.85
CA ARG A 116 -8.20 2.38 -9.83
C ARG A 116 -8.60 2.91 -11.21
N ASP A 117 -9.55 3.84 -11.25
CA ASP A 117 -10.05 4.40 -12.51
C ASP A 117 -8.93 5.13 -13.29
N ASP A 118 -8.03 5.82 -12.56
CA ASP A 118 -6.86 6.48 -13.15
C ASP A 118 -5.88 5.47 -13.73
N TRP A 119 -5.57 4.41 -12.97
CA TRP A 119 -4.72 3.33 -13.43
C TRP A 119 -5.28 2.63 -14.67
N GLU A 120 -6.58 2.31 -14.69
CA GLU A 120 -7.24 1.67 -15.83
C GLU A 120 -7.32 2.59 -17.06
N THR A 121 -7.44 3.91 -16.83
CA THR A 121 -7.40 4.92 -17.91
C THR A 121 -6.01 5.02 -18.53
N LEU A 122 -4.95 5.02 -17.72
CA LEU A 122 -3.57 5.16 -18.18
C LEU A 122 -2.99 3.84 -18.71
N MET A 123 -3.38 2.72 -18.12
CA MET A 123 -2.89 1.37 -18.43
C MET A 123 -4.08 0.42 -18.67
N PRO A 124 -4.79 0.57 -19.80
CA PRO A 124 -5.99 -0.19 -20.10
C PRO A 124 -5.67 -1.68 -20.30
N GLU A 125 -6.64 -2.55 -20.02
CA GLU A 125 -6.50 -4.03 -20.00
C GLU A 125 -5.80 -4.65 -21.23
N ASN A 126 -5.92 -4.01 -22.40
CA ASN A 126 -5.33 -4.51 -23.65
C ASN A 126 -3.91 -3.98 -23.92
N SER A 127 -3.26 -3.34 -22.94
CA SER A 127 -1.91 -2.76 -23.07
C SER A 127 -0.84 -3.61 -22.40
N GLU A 128 0.39 -3.55 -22.90
CA GLU A 128 1.55 -4.16 -22.24
C GLU A 128 1.77 -3.59 -20.82
N ASP A 129 1.44 -2.31 -20.62
CA ASP A 129 1.57 -1.64 -19.33
C ASP A 129 0.58 -2.21 -18.29
N ASN A 130 -0.59 -2.68 -18.72
CA ASN A 130 -1.53 -3.35 -17.82
C ASN A 130 -1.00 -4.70 -17.31
N ALA A 131 -0.18 -5.41 -18.09
CA ALA A 131 0.46 -6.63 -17.61
C ALA A 131 1.44 -6.35 -16.46
N LEU A 132 2.16 -5.22 -16.50
CA LEU A 132 3.01 -4.77 -15.39
C LEU A 132 2.14 -4.45 -14.16
N LEU A 133 1.08 -3.67 -14.35
CA LEU A 133 0.13 -3.32 -13.30
C LEU A 133 -0.46 -4.55 -12.61
N GLY A 134 -0.95 -5.50 -13.40
CA GLY A 134 -1.51 -6.76 -12.93
C GLY A 134 -0.48 -7.62 -12.20
N GLY A 135 0.78 -7.62 -12.65
CA GLY A 135 1.89 -8.29 -11.96
C GLY A 135 2.12 -7.74 -10.56
N VAL A 136 2.19 -6.41 -10.41
CA VAL A 136 2.36 -5.77 -9.09
C VAL A 136 1.18 -6.09 -8.15
N LEU A 137 -0.04 -5.98 -8.65
CA LEU A 137 -1.26 -6.27 -7.87
C LEU A 137 -1.36 -7.74 -7.45
N LEU A 138 -1.00 -8.66 -8.34
CA LEU A 138 -0.94 -10.08 -8.03
C LEU A 138 0.10 -10.35 -6.95
N SER A 139 1.30 -9.79 -7.08
CA SER A 139 2.36 -9.90 -6.09
C SER A 139 1.95 -9.37 -4.71
N LEU A 140 1.31 -8.20 -4.64
CA LEU A 140 0.77 -7.66 -3.39
C LEU A 140 -0.31 -8.56 -2.79
N SER A 141 -1.19 -9.10 -3.63
CA SER A 141 -2.26 -10.03 -3.21
C SER A 141 -1.69 -11.34 -2.67
N MET A 142 -0.60 -11.84 -3.27
CA MET A 142 0.10 -13.02 -2.77
C MET A 142 0.76 -12.77 -1.42
N LEU A 143 1.41 -11.62 -1.22
CA LEU A 143 2.04 -11.28 0.06
C LEU A 143 1.00 -10.96 1.16
N PHE A 144 -0.18 -10.46 0.79
CA PHE A 144 -1.30 -10.22 1.70
C PHE A 144 -1.87 -11.55 2.25
N ASP A 145 -2.12 -12.52 1.37
CA ASP A 145 -2.68 -13.83 1.74
C ASP A 145 -1.82 -14.97 1.15
N PRO A 146 -0.64 -15.24 1.75
CA PRO A 146 0.29 -16.24 1.24
C PRO A 146 -0.25 -17.66 1.43
N GLU A 147 -1.08 -17.90 2.46
CA GLU A 147 -1.68 -19.19 2.77
C GLU A 147 -2.65 -19.65 1.67
N THR A 148 -3.59 -18.78 1.28
CA THR A 148 -4.51 -19.06 0.18
C THR A 148 -3.78 -19.15 -1.16
N SER A 149 -2.75 -18.32 -1.34
CA SER A 149 -1.91 -18.33 -2.55
C SER A 149 -1.18 -19.66 -2.71
N ILE A 150 -0.58 -20.19 -1.63
CA ILE A 150 0.05 -21.51 -1.64
C ILE A 150 -0.95 -22.61 -1.93
N ALA A 151 -2.11 -22.62 -1.26
CA ALA A 151 -3.11 -23.64 -1.47
C ALA A 151 -3.55 -23.70 -2.95
N THR A 152 -3.66 -22.53 -3.58
CA THR A 152 -3.99 -22.39 -5.01
C THR A 152 -2.86 -22.89 -5.91
N LEU A 153 -1.61 -22.53 -5.62
CA LEU A 153 -0.43 -22.95 -6.38
C LEU A 153 -0.22 -24.47 -6.29
N GLN A 154 -0.36 -25.05 -5.09
CA GLN A 154 -0.28 -26.49 -4.86
C GLN A 154 -1.36 -27.24 -5.64
N ALA A 155 -2.59 -26.71 -5.70
CA ALA A 155 -3.66 -27.29 -6.51
C ALA A 155 -3.34 -27.29 -8.03
N GLN A 156 -2.44 -26.41 -8.47
CA GLN A 156 -1.95 -26.34 -9.85
C GLN A 156 -0.62 -27.09 -10.07
N GLY A 157 -0.10 -27.76 -9.03
CA GLY A 157 1.16 -28.51 -9.09
C GLY A 157 2.42 -27.64 -9.07
N ILE A 158 2.31 -26.39 -8.59
CA ILE A 158 3.43 -25.47 -8.41
C ILE A 158 3.84 -25.52 -6.93
N GLU A 159 5.08 -25.92 -6.67
CA GLU A 159 5.68 -25.95 -5.33
C GLU A 159 6.76 -24.87 -5.23
N GLY A 160 6.74 -24.05 -4.18
CA GLY A 160 7.88 -23.19 -3.87
C GLY A 160 7.56 -21.97 -3.00
N LEU A 161 8.11 -21.98 -1.78
CA LEU A 161 8.20 -20.77 -0.94
C LEU A 161 9.17 -19.73 -1.51
N GLU A 162 10.15 -20.17 -2.31
CA GLU A 162 11.15 -19.32 -3.00
C GLU A 162 10.48 -18.21 -3.83
N GLN A 163 9.30 -18.48 -4.39
CA GLN A 163 8.54 -17.50 -5.15
C GLN A 163 8.11 -16.30 -4.28
N PHE A 164 7.76 -16.50 -3.01
CA PHE A 164 7.37 -15.41 -2.12
C PHE A 164 8.56 -14.56 -1.69
N GLU A 165 9.72 -15.19 -1.48
CA GLU A 165 10.97 -14.47 -1.21
C GLU A 165 11.37 -13.60 -2.41
N GLU A 166 11.28 -14.14 -3.63
CA GLU A 166 11.52 -13.37 -4.85
C GLU A 166 10.54 -12.21 -5.01
N ILE A 167 9.24 -12.45 -4.79
CA ILE A 167 8.20 -11.41 -4.85
C ILE A 167 8.47 -10.32 -3.80
N PHE A 168 8.76 -10.71 -2.57
CA PHE A 168 9.04 -9.79 -1.47
C PHE A 168 10.26 -8.90 -1.79
N ASN A 169 11.35 -9.51 -2.26
CA ASN A 169 12.58 -8.80 -2.60
C ASN A 169 12.42 -7.91 -3.86
N ALA A 170 11.57 -8.31 -4.81
CA ALA A 170 11.31 -7.54 -6.02
C ALA A 170 10.32 -6.38 -5.80
N MET A 171 9.48 -6.44 -4.75
CA MET A 171 8.38 -5.49 -4.55
C MET A 171 8.80 -4.01 -4.56
N PRO A 172 9.89 -3.59 -3.90
CA PRO A 172 10.29 -2.19 -3.93
C PRO A 172 10.58 -1.69 -5.35
N ILE A 173 11.28 -2.50 -6.14
CA ILE A 173 11.59 -2.19 -7.55
C ILE A 173 10.31 -2.14 -8.38
N MET A 174 9.42 -3.13 -8.21
CA MET A 174 8.16 -3.20 -8.94
C MET A 174 7.26 -1.99 -8.64
N LEU A 175 7.11 -1.62 -7.37
CA LEU A 175 6.28 -0.50 -6.94
C LEU A 175 6.85 0.85 -7.39
N CYS A 176 8.17 1.04 -7.33
CA CYS A 176 8.81 2.23 -7.89
C CYS A 176 8.60 2.30 -9.41
N GLY A 177 8.84 1.19 -10.12
CA GLY A 177 8.73 1.12 -11.57
C GLY A 177 7.33 1.46 -12.07
N ILE A 178 6.28 0.93 -11.43
CA ILE A 178 4.90 1.25 -11.81
C ILE A 178 4.54 2.70 -11.47
N THR A 179 5.05 3.24 -10.35
CA THR A 179 4.84 4.64 -9.97
C THR A 179 5.45 5.59 -10.99
N GLN A 180 6.71 5.37 -11.36
CA GLN A 180 7.43 6.17 -12.36
C GLN A 180 6.73 6.10 -13.73
N LYS A 181 6.35 4.89 -14.16
CA LYS A 181 5.63 4.69 -15.41
C LYS A 181 4.28 5.41 -15.40
N GLY A 182 3.50 5.28 -14.33
CA GLY A 182 2.22 5.95 -14.14
C GLY A 182 2.35 7.48 -14.21
N ALA A 183 3.35 8.04 -13.52
CA ALA A 183 3.63 9.48 -13.56
C ALA A 183 3.98 9.97 -14.97
N VAL A 184 4.84 9.24 -15.70
CA VAL A 184 5.19 9.58 -17.09
C VAL A 184 3.99 9.54 -18.02
N LEU A 185 3.09 8.56 -17.86
CA LEU A 185 1.88 8.47 -18.68
C LEU A 185 0.89 9.59 -18.34
N ALA A 186 0.75 9.96 -17.07
CA ALA A 186 -0.10 11.05 -16.62
C ALA A 186 0.36 12.41 -17.17
N GLU A 187 1.68 12.65 -17.26
CA GLU A 187 2.24 13.86 -17.88
C GLU A 187 1.99 13.95 -19.41
N GLN A 188 1.65 12.83 -20.06
CA GLN A 188 1.43 12.76 -21.50
C GLN A 188 -0.05 12.90 -21.91
N GLN A 189 -0.97 12.95 -20.95
CA GLN A 189 -2.39 13.23 -21.18
C GLN A 189 -2.64 14.72 -21.47
#